data_AF-J3NXK4-F1
#
_entry.id   AF-J3NXK4-F1
#
_cell.length_a   1.000
_cell.length_b   1.000
_cell.length_c   1.000
_cell.angle_alpha   90.00
_cell.angle_beta   90.00
_cell.angle_gamma   90.00
#
_symmetry.space_group_name_H-M   'P 1'
#
loop_
_entity.id
_entity.type
_entity.pdbx_description
1 polymer ?
#
loop_
_entity_poly.entity_id
_entity_poly.type
_entity_poly.pdbx_seq_one_letter_code
_entity_poly.pdbx_strand_id
1 'polypeptide(L)'
;MAALRDGFSMYFLAVVFLLLGLTHSQVEEFPSADNFRRRSFHSATVLGDNLYILGGGASQMSPRFSIPPSNKTLVIPLNEDWNAQTVNSKVQMIDNQKGFNIIRPALWPNGQENRIYSWGGGVRETYPLANETLTNPTLRVFEKASPDGLYGTWSSDRTLPGDSKIKFTQEGSWTSCNGLGFVFGGLTMLNDGSRWRGTASPGLVIYNMTSQTWRNESQVAKKVGRGPNAGNHARGNAVCLPEMGTQGKGIVVFIGGGRPDNSDARDIEPVPMDTVYFYDIGSNDLYSQKTTSEISTPVARQYACAVAAKSSSTPSYEIFFFGGDGEKPATTHVLTIPGFRWFNAGNTGADNPQTRSNHACVVGGKRQMISVGGTQVVGGGEQWVGKDPWVNGIKVFDMVDLKWRNDYKSGAPDYESPAMIKKWYNEGNVAEWDSDAVKNLFTVAEATPPSPPGPNVGAIAGGVAAGWIVLTALVDGLVFWCNQRRRGRAGEAARLRDDQAEEGARWDCDSSATLVNAGPPAEVYTMPTELHNGVDLPHELPANPPGKGHY
;
A
#
# COMPACT_ATOMS: atom_id res chain seq x y z
N MET A 1 20.83 58.92 51.18
CA MET A 1 20.52 58.17 49.94
C MET A 1 21.55 57.04 49.79
N ALA A 2 21.38 55.90 50.46
CA ALA A 2 22.43 54.86 50.49
C ALA A 2 21.95 53.42 50.79
N ALA A 3 20.67 53.09 50.57
CA ALA A 3 20.07 51.83 51.04
C ALA A 3 19.00 51.24 50.10
N LEU A 4 19.10 51.47 48.78
CA LEU A 4 18.07 51.10 47.80
C LEU A 4 18.61 50.59 46.45
N ARG A 5 19.89 50.21 46.35
CA ARG A 5 20.53 49.90 45.06
C ARG A 5 20.80 48.41 44.79
N ASP A 6 20.91 47.58 45.82
CA ASP A 6 21.40 46.20 45.67
C ASP A 6 20.29 45.17 45.40
N GLY A 7 19.04 45.49 45.71
CA GLY A 7 17.90 44.57 45.54
C GLY A 7 17.53 44.27 44.07
N PHE A 8 17.84 45.16 43.13
CA PHE A 8 17.43 45.01 41.73
C PHE A 8 18.29 44.02 40.93
N SER A 9 19.54 43.77 41.34
CA SER A 9 20.47 42.92 40.58
C SER A 9 20.12 41.42 40.71
N MET A 10 19.74 40.98 41.91
CA MET A 10 19.45 39.57 42.19
C MET A 10 18.17 39.08 41.51
N TYR A 11 17.11 39.90 41.45
CA TYR A 11 15.87 39.53 40.75
C TYR A 11 16.06 39.40 39.24
N PHE A 12 16.89 40.24 38.62
CA PHE A 12 17.15 40.15 37.18
C PHE A 12 17.93 38.87 36.82
N LEU A 13 18.93 38.49 37.62
CA LEU A 13 19.63 37.21 37.47
C LEU A 13 18.70 36.00 37.67
N ALA A 14 17.84 36.02 38.69
CA ALA A 14 16.91 34.94 38.97
C ALA A 14 15.89 34.72 37.83
N VAL A 15 15.36 35.80 37.25
CA VAL A 15 14.44 35.72 36.09
C VAL A 15 15.16 35.21 34.84
N VAL A 16 16.41 35.62 34.59
CA VAL A 16 17.21 35.07 33.47
C VAL A 16 17.48 33.58 33.64
N PHE A 17 17.80 33.11 34.85
CA PHE A 17 17.97 31.67 35.11
C PHE A 17 16.64 30.88 35.03
N LEU A 18 15.50 31.48 35.39
CA LEU A 18 14.18 30.87 35.18
C LEU A 18 13.76 30.81 33.70
N LEU A 19 14.19 31.76 32.87
CA LEU A 19 13.97 31.76 31.42
C LEU A 19 14.92 30.80 30.67
N LEU A 20 16.14 30.58 31.18
CA LEU A 20 17.05 29.53 30.72
C LEU A 20 16.66 28.13 31.26
N GLY A 21 15.83 28.07 32.30
CA GLY A 21 15.62 26.90 33.14
C GLY A 21 14.53 25.91 32.71
N LEU A 22 14.03 25.96 31.47
CA LEU A 22 13.04 24.99 30.99
C LEU A 22 13.02 24.74 29.48
N THR A 23 14.20 24.70 28.84
CA THR A 23 14.31 24.12 27.49
C THR A 23 13.94 22.64 27.52
N HIS A 24 12.68 22.32 27.21
CA HIS A 24 12.32 20.98 26.75
C HIS A 24 13.18 20.67 25.53
N SER A 25 14.10 19.72 25.66
CA SER A 25 14.85 19.19 24.54
C SER A 25 13.87 18.53 23.58
N GLN A 26 13.51 19.26 22.53
CA GLN A 26 12.72 18.73 21.43
C GLN A 26 13.48 17.54 20.86
N VAL A 27 12.80 16.40 20.72
CA VAL A 27 13.40 15.22 20.13
C VAL A 27 13.57 15.50 18.64
N GLU A 28 14.77 15.25 18.12
CA GLU A 28 15.12 15.50 16.73
C GLU A 28 14.48 14.42 15.86
N GLU A 29 13.73 14.81 14.83
CA GLU A 29 13.09 13.86 13.90
C GLU A 29 14.12 13.07 13.07
N PHE A 30 15.29 13.68 12.84
CA PHE A 30 16.48 13.02 12.33
C PHE A 30 17.72 13.46 13.15
N PRO A 31 17.99 12.80 14.30
CA PRO A 31 19.07 13.21 15.18
C PRO A 31 20.44 13.01 14.54
N SER A 32 21.46 13.69 15.08
CA SER A 32 22.85 13.46 14.66
C SER A 32 23.27 11.99 14.84
N ALA A 33 24.25 11.52 14.07
CA ALA A 33 24.73 10.13 14.10
C ALA A 33 25.16 9.63 15.50
N ASP A 34 25.61 10.52 16.38
CA ASP A 34 25.97 10.20 17.77
C ASP A 34 24.82 10.38 18.78
N ASN A 35 23.81 11.19 18.46
CA ASN A 35 22.56 11.23 19.21
C ASN A 35 21.64 10.05 18.86
N PHE A 36 21.60 9.60 17.61
CA PHE A 36 20.73 8.52 17.14
C PHE A 36 20.88 7.23 17.97
N ARG A 37 19.76 6.62 18.36
CA ARG A 37 19.75 5.28 18.98
C ARG A 37 19.00 4.26 18.13
N ARG A 38 17.75 4.51 17.75
CA ARG A 38 16.96 3.67 16.83
C ARG A 38 15.92 4.47 16.06
N ARG A 39 15.38 3.87 14.99
CA ARG A 39 14.10 4.23 14.35
C ARG A 39 13.35 2.94 14.09
N SER A 40 12.05 2.85 14.37
CA SER A 40 11.25 1.63 14.11
C SER A 40 9.79 1.97 13.80
N PHE A 41 9.06 0.97 13.30
CA PHE A 41 7.63 1.07 12.95
C PHE A 41 7.27 2.14 11.90
N HIS A 42 8.22 2.59 11.09
CA HIS A 42 7.95 3.44 9.94
C HIS A 42 7.65 2.57 8.71
N SER A 43 7.20 3.18 7.62
CA SER A 43 7.21 2.58 6.30
C SER A 43 8.10 3.41 5.37
N ALA A 44 8.67 2.79 4.35
CA ALA A 44 9.48 3.48 3.34
C ALA A 44 9.06 3.09 1.92
N THR A 45 9.24 4.00 0.98
CA THR A 45 9.00 3.76 -0.46
C THR A 45 9.82 4.72 -1.33
N VAL A 46 9.81 4.52 -2.65
CA VAL A 46 10.56 5.35 -3.62
C VAL A 46 9.60 5.95 -4.66
N LEU A 47 9.77 7.23 -4.98
CA LEU A 47 8.97 7.95 -5.99
C LEU A 47 9.82 8.94 -6.79
N GLY A 48 10.15 8.54 -8.03
CA GLY A 48 11.29 9.11 -8.77
C GLY A 48 12.59 8.82 -8.02
N ASP A 49 13.60 9.68 -8.17
CA ASP A 49 14.91 9.52 -7.54
C ASP A 49 14.92 9.91 -6.04
N ASN A 50 13.85 9.63 -5.30
CA ASN A 50 13.69 10.02 -3.90
C ASN A 50 13.15 8.85 -3.05
N LEU A 51 13.84 8.55 -1.95
CA LEU A 51 13.38 7.65 -0.88
C LEU A 51 12.58 8.44 0.16
N TYR A 52 11.33 8.04 0.39
CA TYR A 52 10.42 8.61 1.38
C TYR A 52 10.26 7.66 2.58
N ILE A 53 10.35 8.21 3.79
CA ILE A 53 10.17 7.47 5.06
C ILE A 53 9.06 8.16 5.85
N LEU A 54 7.93 7.47 6.09
CA LEU A 54 6.77 8.00 6.79
C LEU A 54 6.54 7.30 8.15
N GLY A 55 6.31 8.12 9.17
CA GLY A 55 5.77 7.69 10.47
C GLY A 55 6.75 6.88 11.30
N GLY A 56 6.22 5.98 12.14
CA GLY A 56 7.00 5.27 13.14
C GLY A 56 7.46 6.19 14.26
N GLY A 57 8.62 5.89 14.84
CA GLY A 57 9.26 6.75 15.83
C GLY A 57 10.76 6.50 15.92
N ALA A 58 11.49 7.48 16.46
CA ALA A 58 12.93 7.39 16.70
C ALA A 58 13.25 7.57 18.19
N SER A 59 14.35 6.97 18.65
CA SER A 59 14.96 7.25 19.95
C SER A 59 16.34 7.88 19.76
N GLN A 60 16.70 8.75 20.69
CA GLN A 60 17.98 9.44 20.73
C GLN A 60 18.59 9.40 22.14
N MET A 61 19.85 9.80 22.26
CA MET A 61 20.52 10.04 23.52
C MET A 61 19.77 11.12 24.31
N SER A 62 19.23 10.74 25.46
CA SER A 62 18.41 11.60 26.32
C SER A 62 18.46 11.08 27.76
N PRO A 63 18.46 11.96 28.78
CA PRO A 63 18.33 11.54 30.19
C PRO A 63 16.92 11.03 30.53
N ARG A 64 15.94 11.17 29.63
CA ARG A 64 14.61 10.59 29.74
C ARG A 64 14.30 9.71 28.54
N PHE A 65 13.88 8.47 28.81
CA PHE A 65 13.43 7.55 27.77
C PHE A 65 12.20 8.12 27.05
N SER A 66 12.32 8.38 25.75
CA SER A 66 11.22 8.80 24.91
C SER A 66 11.41 8.26 23.50
N ILE A 67 10.29 7.88 22.88
CA ILE A 67 10.18 7.49 21.48
C ILE A 67 8.93 8.23 20.99
N PRO A 68 9.02 9.49 20.56
CA PRO A 68 7.88 10.20 19.99
C PRO A 68 7.50 9.59 18.64
N PRO A 69 6.25 9.80 18.18
CA PRO A 69 5.84 9.44 16.84
C PRO A 69 6.38 10.48 15.87
N SER A 70 6.83 10.05 14.68
CA SER A 70 7.33 11.00 13.68
C SER A 70 6.17 11.81 13.10
N ASN A 71 6.23 13.13 13.26
CA ASN A 71 5.29 14.09 12.65
C ASN A 71 5.81 14.65 11.31
N LYS A 72 6.95 14.15 10.82
CA LYS A 72 7.52 14.47 9.52
C LYS A 72 7.49 13.27 8.58
N THR A 73 7.69 13.54 7.31
CA THR A 73 8.18 12.59 6.31
C THR A 73 9.63 12.95 6.02
N LEU A 74 10.52 11.97 6.05
CA LEU A 74 11.91 12.17 5.65
C LEU A 74 12.04 11.83 4.17
N VAL A 75 12.79 12.64 3.44
CA VAL A 75 13.08 12.44 2.02
C VAL A 75 14.59 12.43 1.82
N ILE A 76 15.10 11.38 1.17
CA ILE A 76 16.53 11.19 0.88
C ILE A 76 16.70 11.09 -0.64
N PRO A 77 17.56 11.91 -1.27
CA PRO A 77 17.83 11.80 -2.70
C PRO A 77 18.55 10.50 -3.05
N LEU A 78 18.26 9.97 -4.24
CA LEU A 78 18.84 8.78 -4.86
C LEU A 78 19.54 9.12 -6.18
N ASN A 79 19.42 10.35 -6.68
CA ASN A 79 20.16 10.84 -7.85
C ASN A 79 21.63 11.19 -7.53
N GLU A 80 22.03 11.23 -6.26
CA GLU A 80 23.40 11.49 -5.81
C GLU A 80 23.96 10.46 -4.82
N ASP A 81 25.28 10.34 -4.78
CA ASP A 81 26.03 9.48 -3.87
C ASP A 81 25.96 9.99 -2.41
N TRP A 82 25.77 9.07 -1.47
CA TRP A 82 25.89 9.33 -0.02
C TRP A 82 26.36 8.08 0.72
N ASN A 83 26.68 8.22 2.00
CA ASN A 83 26.90 7.10 2.90
C ASN A 83 26.14 7.29 4.22
N ALA A 84 26.04 6.24 5.02
CA ALA A 84 25.29 6.22 6.28
C ALA A 84 25.76 7.29 7.30
N GLN A 85 26.98 7.82 7.16
CA GLN A 85 27.53 8.89 7.99
C GLN A 85 27.22 10.30 7.44
N THR A 86 27.20 10.48 6.11
CA THR A 86 26.94 11.79 5.47
C THR A 86 25.47 12.08 5.21
N VAL A 87 24.60 11.06 5.21
CA VAL A 87 23.20 11.18 4.80
C VAL A 87 22.41 12.26 5.54
N ASN A 88 22.76 12.61 6.80
CA ASN A 88 22.11 13.70 7.56
C ASN A 88 22.11 15.05 6.83
N SER A 89 23.13 15.37 6.01
CA SER A 89 23.18 16.62 5.24
C SER A 89 22.32 16.60 3.97
N LYS A 90 21.70 15.45 3.66
CA LYS A 90 20.89 15.19 2.47
C LYS A 90 19.40 14.95 2.78
N VAL A 91 19.04 14.78 4.06
CA VAL A 91 17.64 14.53 4.46
C VAL A 91 16.84 15.82 4.41
N GLN A 92 15.88 15.91 3.49
CA GLN A 92 14.81 16.91 3.57
C GLN A 92 13.72 16.37 4.51
N MET A 93 13.13 17.25 5.33
CA MET A 93 11.97 16.96 6.16
C MET A 93 10.73 17.67 5.61
N ILE A 94 9.61 16.96 5.52
CA ILE A 94 8.31 17.51 5.12
C ILE A 94 7.34 17.35 6.30
N ASP A 95 6.56 18.40 6.59
CA ASP A 95 5.55 18.38 7.64
C ASP A 95 4.37 17.48 7.26
N ASN A 96 4.04 16.52 8.13
CA ASN A 96 2.81 15.75 8.00
C ASN A 96 1.63 16.59 8.52
N GLN A 97 0.40 16.31 8.07
CA GLN A 97 -0.77 17.02 8.58
C GLN A 97 -0.98 16.74 10.08
N LYS A 98 -1.60 17.68 10.81
CA LYS A 98 -1.95 17.49 12.22
C LYS A 98 -2.80 16.20 12.38
N GLY A 99 -2.33 15.28 13.22
CA GLY A 99 -2.96 13.97 13.44
C GLY A 99 -2.25 12.79 12.76
N PHE A 100 -1.35 13.02 11.79
CA PHE A 100 -0.64 11.97 11.01
C PHE A 100 0.44 11.19 11.80
N ASN A 101 0.29 11.02 13.11
CA ASN A 101 1.22 10.30 13.99
C ASN A 101 1.06 8.78 13.85
N ILE A 102 1.30 8.27 12.65
CA ILE A 102 1.00 6.91 12.19
C ILE A 102 2.22 5.97 12.34
N ILE A 103 1.97 4.68 12.57
CA ILE A 103 2.99 3.62 12.52
C ILE A 103 2.63 2.55 11.49
N ARG A 104 3.62 2.05 10.73
CA ARG A 104 3.50 1.01 9.69
C ARG A 104 2.28 1.18 8.76
N PRO A 105 2.05 2.36 8.14
CA PRO A 105 1.04 2.52 7.11
C PRO A 105 1.45 1.83 5.81
N ALA A 106 0.49 1.60 4.90
CA ALA A 106 0.84 1.32 3.51
C ALA A 106 1.38 2.60 2.82
N LEU A 107 2.28 2.44 1.85
CA LEU A 107 2.82 3.52 1.02
C LEU A 107 2.84 3.10 -0.45
N TRP A 108 1.83 3.50 -1.21
CA TRP A 108 1.67 3.18 -2.62
C TRP A 108 2.15 4.36 -3.50
N PRO A 109 3.39 4.34 -4.03
CA PRO A 109 3.84 5.34 -4.99
C PRO A 109 3.15 5.17 -6.35
N ASN A 110 2.82 6.29 -6.97
CA ASN A 110 2.38 6.37 -8.35
C ASN A 110 3.30 7.33 -9.12
N GLY A 111 4.26 6.75 -9.85
CA GLY A 111 5.25 7.51 -10.64
C GLY A 111 4.66 8.29 -11.82
N GLN A 112 3.49 7.88 -12.33
CA GLN A 112 2.82 8.60 -13.44
C GLN A 112 2.17 9.89 -12.95
N GLU A 113 1.64 9.89 -11.72
CA GLU A 113 0.98 11.05 -11.10
C GLU A 113 1.89 11.85 -10.15
N ASN A 114 3.14 11.42 -9.92
CA ASN A 114 4.06 12.00 -8.94
C ASN A 114 3.46 12.07 -7.50
N ARG A 115 2.74 11.01 -7.11
CA ARG A 115 2.03 10.91 -5.83
C ARG A 115 2.41 9.69 -5.00
N ILE A 116 2.22 9.77 -3.68
CA ILE A 116 2.24 8.60 -2.78
C ILE A 116 0.92 8.55 -2.02
N TYR A 117 0.20 7.45 -2.15
CA TYR A 117 -1.03 7.19 -1.42
C TYR A 117 -0.71 6.38 -0.16
N SER A 118 -1.35 6.69 0.96
CA SER A 118 -1.12 6.00 2.22
C SER A 118 -2.42 5.66 2.92
N TRP A 119 -2.59 4.37 3.22
CA TRP A 119 -3.77 3.78 3.85
C TRP A 119 -3.39 3.00 5.10
N GLY A 120 -4.34 2.83 6.02
CA GLY A 120 -4.15 2.06 7.23
C GLY A 120 -3.04 2.61 8.12
N GLY A 121 -2.38 1.69 8.79
CA GLY A 121 -1.40 1.94 9.84
C GLY A 121 -2.03 1.97 11.23
N GLY A 122 -1.18 1.98 12.25
CA GLY A 122 -1.57 2.03 13.66
C GLY A 122 -1.16 3.32 14.35
N VAL A 123 -1.42 3.40 15.63
CA VAL A 123 -1.07 4.51 16.52
C VAL A 123 -0.55 3.95 17.83
N ARG A 124 0.48 4.56 18.43
CA ARG A 124 0.99 4.07 19.71
C ARG A 124 0.11 4.57 20.87
N GLU A 125 -0.11 3.70 21.84
CA GLU A 125 -0.96 3.90 23.02
C GLU A 125 -0.82 5.27 23.72
N THR A 126 0.38 5.82 23.80
CA THR A 126 0.71 6.99 24.63
C THR A 126 0.30 8.35 24.04
N TYR A 127 -0.48 8.41 22.96
CA TYR A 127 -0.81 9.66 22.27
C TYR A 127 -2.32 9.94 22.23
N PRO A 128 -2.79 11.13 22.66
CA PRO A 128 -4.23 11.46 22.61
C PRO A 128 -4.78 11.56 21.18
N LEU A 129 -3.91 11.75 20.18
CA LEU A 129 -4.26 11.72 18.75
C LEU A 129 -4.51 10.31 18.20
N ALA A 130 -4.25 9.26 18.99
CA ALA A 130 -4.52 7.87 18.60
C ALA A 130 -5.99 7.67 18.19
N ASN A 131 -6.92 8.26 18.95
CA ASN A 131 -8.35 8.11 18.72
C ASN A 131 -8.77 8.72 17.38
N GLU A 132 -8.26 9.90 17.00
CA GLU A 132 -8.73 10.63 15.80
C GLU A 132 -8.46 9.87 14.50
N THR A 133 -7.28 9.24 14.37
CA THR A 133 -6.94 8.43 13.18
C THR A 133 -7.70 7.09 13.14
N LEU A 134 -8.06 6.52 14.29
CA LEU A 134 -8.83 5.28 14.37
C LEU A 134 -10.34 5.50 14.16
N THR A 135 -10.88 6.65 14.58
CA THR A 135 -12.30 7.00 14.34
C THR A 135 -12.54 7.63 12.98
N ASN A 136 -11.56 8.35 12.41
CA ASN A 136 -11.62 8.94 11.07
C ASN A 136 -10.56 8.30 10.15
N PRO A 137 -10.76 7.05 9.71
CA PRO A 137 -9.88 6.41 8.74
C PRO A 137 -9.90 7.21 7.43
N THR A 138 -8.72 7.56 6.94
CA THR A 138 -8.54 8.49 5.81
C THR A 138 -7.48 7.96 4.85
N LEU A 139 -7.67 8.24 3.56
CA LEU A 139 -6.65 8.04 2.55
C LEU A 139 -5.77 9.30 2.52
N ARG A 140 -4.47 9.15 2.74
CA ARG A 140 -3.53 10.27 2.78
C ARG A 140 -2.81 10.32 1.45
N VAL A 141 -2.73 11.48 0.82
CA VAL A 141 -2.09 11.63 -0.50
C VAL A 141 -0.96 12.65 -0.40
N PHE A 142 0.25 12.21 -0.67
CA PHE A 142 1.40 13.07 -0.89
C PHE A 142 1.48 13.42 -2.37
N GLU A 143 1.74 14.68 -2.69
CA GLU A 143 1.95 15.17 -4.04
C GLU A 143 3.27 15.94 -4.12
N LYS A 144 4.18 15.55 -5.03
CA LYS A 144 5.46 16.24 -5.21
C LYS A 144 5.24 17.64 -5.80
N ALA A 145 5.98 18.63 -5.31
CA ALA A 145 5.95 19.99 -5.85
C ALA A 145 6.56 20.09 -7.27
N SER A 146 7.42 19.14 -7.63
CA SER A 146 7.92 18.91 -8.99
C SER A 146 8.40 17.45 -9.14
N PRO A 147 8.46 16.88 -10.36
CA PRO A 147 8.85 15.47 -10.56
C PRO A 147 10.21 15.10 -9.96
N ASP A 148 11.18 16.01 -10.02
CA ASP A 148 12.55 15.79 -9.53
C ASP A 148 12.78 16.37 -8.11
N GLY A 149 11.79 17.08 -7.57
CA GLY A 149 11.92 17.83 -6.32
C GLY A 149 11.89 16.97 -5.05
N LEU A 150 12.68 17.35 -4.05
CA LEU A 150 12.64 16.80 -2.68
C LEU A 150 11.44 17.28 -1.85
N TYR A 151 10.62 18.19 -2.39
CA TYR A 151 9.50 18.85 -1.71
C TYR A 151 8.14 18.38 -2.24
N GLY A 152 7.11 18.53 -1.41
CA GLY A 152 5.73 18.22 -1.73
C GLY A 152 4.84 18.43 -0.51
N THR A 153 3.56 18.12 -0.64
CA THR A 153 2.54 18.35 0.40
C THR A 153 1.67 17.12 0.64
N TRP A 154 1.37 16.83 1.91
CA TRP A 154 0.37 15.86 2.29
C TRP A 154 -1.04 16.47 2.34
N SER A 155 -2.00 15.77 1.75
CA SER A 155 -3.44 16.00 1.88
C SER A 155 -4.14 14.79 2.51
N SER A 156 -5.40 14.97 2.94
CA SER A 156 -6.28 13.91 3.41
C SER A 156 -7.51 13.85 2.51
N ASP A 157 -7.70 12.76 1.79
CA ASP A 157 -9.01 12.39 1.28
C ASP A 157 -9.82 11.73 2.41
N ARG A 158 -11.01 12.28 2.64
CA ARG A 158 -11.99 11.84 3.65
C ARG A 158 -13.14 11.05 3.05
N THR A 159 -13.09 10.77 1.74
CA THR A 159 -14.00 9.87 1.04
C THR A 159 -13.79 8.45 1.56
N LEU A 160 -14.69 8.00 2.43
CA LEU A 160 -14.63 6.63 2.95
C LEU A 160 -14.84 5.62 1.81
N PRO A 161 -14.19 4.44 1.85
CA PRO A 161 -14.50 3.37 0.92
C PRO A 161 -15.98 2.99 0.99
N GLY A 162 -16.65 2.92 -0.17
CA GLY A 162 -18.10 2.64 -0.24
C GLY A 162 -18.50 1.24 0.25
N ASP A 163 -17.56 0.29 0.31
CA ASP A 163 -17.75 -1.01 0.95
C ASP A 163 -17.35 -0.93 2.43
N SER A 164 -18.33 -1.01 3.33
CA SER A 164 -18.14 -1.00 4.78
C SER A 164 -17.35 -2.21 5.32
N LYS A 165 -17.07 -3.22 4.50
CA LYS A 165 -16.17 -4.33 4.85
C LYS A 165 -14.70 -3.96 4.70
N ILE A 166 -14.35 -2.91 3.95
CA ILE A 166 -12.97 -2.41 3.88
C ILE A 166 -12.62 -1.81 5.23
N LYS A 167 -11.77 -2.51 5.98
CA LYS A 167 -11.32 -2.08 7.30
C LYS A 167 -10.02 -1.31 7.20
N PHE A 168 -9.88 -0.32 8.07
CA PHE A 168 -8.61 0.34 8.34
C PHE A 168 -7.80 -0.57 9.26
N THR A 169 -6.73 -1.17 8.72
CA THR A 169 -5.88 -2.12 9.45
C THR A 169 -4.47 -1.56 9.66
N GLN A 170 -3.84 -1.97 10.76
CA GLN A 170 -2.40 -1.86 10.96
C GLN A 170 -1.73 -3.20 10.62
N GLU A 171 -0.41 -3.19 10.35
CA GLU A 171 0.37 -4.43 10.14
C GLU A 171 -0.11 -5.30 8.95
N GLY A 172 -0.97 -4.81 8.05
CA GLY A 172 -1.33 -5.54 6.83
C GLY A 172 -0.16 -5.58 5.85
N SER A 173 0.01 -6.70 5.14
CA SER A 173 1.09 -6.86 4.16
C SER A 173 0.74 -6.09 2.88
N TRP A 174 1.57 -5.13 2.47
CA TRP A 174 1.21 -4.14 1.44
C TRP A 174 2.26 -3.98 0.36
N THR A 175 1.83 -3.60 -0.84
CA THR A 175 2.70 -3.21 -1.97
C THR A 175 1.92 -2.34 -2.96
N SER A 176 2.58 -1.79 -3.97
CA SER A 176 1.94 -1.17 -5.14
C SER A 176 2.40 -1.84 -6.42
N CYS A 177 1.50 -2.10 -7.37
CA CYS A 177 1.78 -2.79 -8.62
C CYS A 177 0.88 -2.23 -9.73
N ASN A 178 1.47 -1.77 -10.84
CA ASN A 178 0.78 -1.34 -12.06
C ASN A 178 -0.44 -0.41 -11.83
N GLY A 179 -0.26 0.68 -11.06
CA GLY A 179 -1.31 1.66 -10.75
C GLY A 179 -2.29 1.25 -9.63
N LEU A 180 -2.15 0.05 -9.07
CA LEU A 180 -2.94 -0.46 -7.96
C LEU A 180 -2.12 -0.48 -6.66
N GLY A 181 -2.73 -0.02 -5.57
CA GLY A 181 -2.23 -0.20 -4.20
C GLY A 181 -2.92 -1.38 -3.51
N PHE A 182 -2.17 -2.20 -2.79
CA PHE A 182 -2.64 -3.43 -2.13
C PHE A 182 -2.35 -3.40 -0.62
N VAL A 183 -3.30 -3.89 0.19
CA VAL A 183 -3.12 -4.27 1.61
C VAL A 183 -3.84 -5.60 1.85
N PHE A 184 -3.11 -6.61 2.32
CA PHE A 184 -3.67 -7.91 2.72
C PHE A 184 -3.69 -8.03 4.26
N GLY A 185 -4.87 -8.14 4.83
CA GLY A 185 -5.09 -8.43 6.24
C GLY A 185 -4.56 -7.34 7.19
N GLY A 186 -3.80 -7.77 8.20
CA GLY A 186 -3.42 -6.93 9.33
C GLY A 186 -4.43 -7.01 10.48
N LEU A 187 -4.27 -6.13 11.47
CA LEU A 187 -5.07 -6.11 12.69
C LEU A 187 -5.97 -4.88 12.74
N THR A 188 -7.21 -5.03 13.22
CA THR A 188 -8.04 -3.93 13.71
C THR A 188 -7.81 -3.76 15.22
N MET A 189 -7.59 -2.52 15.67
CA MET A 189 -7.35 -2.24 17.08
C MET A 189 -8.65 -2.31 17.89
N LEU A 190 -8.59 -2.95 19.05
CA LEU A 190 -9.68 -2.97 20.02
C LEU A 190 -9.65 -1.70 20.88
N ASN A 191 -10.81 -1.09 21.09
CA ASN A 191 -10.96 0.12 21.91
C ASN A 191 -11.23 -0.19 23.40
N ASP A 192 -10.88 -1.40 23.85
CA ASP A 192 -11.27 -1.98 25.16
C ASP A 192 -10.22 -1.79 26.26
N GLY A 193 -9.09 -1.16 25.95
CA GLY A 193 -7.98 -0.96 26.88
C GLY A 193 -6.91 -2.06 26.89
N SER A 194 -7.09 -3.17 26.16
CA SER A 194 -6.07 -4.22 25.97
C SER A 194 -5.08 -3.86 24.85
N ARG A 195 -4.48 -2.67 24.96
CA ARG A 195 -3.96 -1.77 23.89
C ARG A 195 -2.82 -2.29 22.96
N TRP A 196 -2.53 -3.59 22.96
CA TRP A 196 -1.55 -4.23 22.07
C TRP A 196 -2.09 -5.49 21.36
N ARG A 197 -3.29 -5.99 21.71
CA ARG A 197 -3.98 -7.08 21.00
C ARG A 197 -5.07 -6.50 20.07
N GLY A 198 -4.69 -6.24 18.82
CA GLY A 198 -5.68 -6.09 17.75
C GLY A 198 -6.19 -7.45 17.27
N THR A 199 -7.44 -7.50 16.80
CA THR A 199 -8.01 -8.71 16.19
C THR A 199 -7.59 -8.79 14.73
N ALA A 200 -7.25 -9.98 14.23
CA ALA A 200 -6.99 -10.18 12.80
C ALA A 200 -8.23 -9.84 11.96
N SER A 201 -8.07 -8.92 11.00
CA SER A 201 -9.14 -8.49 10.10
C SER A 201 -8.88 -9.08 8.71
N PRO A 202 -9.62 -10.11 8.26
CA PRO A 202 -9.36 -10.73 6.97
C PRO A 202 -9.83 -9.87 5.79
N GLY A 203 -9.14 -9.97 4.65
CA GLY A 203 -9.45 -9.28 3.41
C GLY A 203 -8.22 -8.82 2.63
N LEU A 204 -8.33 -8.82 1.30
CA LEU A 204 -7.36 -8.18 0.40
C LEU A 204 -8.01 -6.90 -0.15
N VAL A 205 -7.56 -5.76 0.35
CA VAL A 205 -8.02 -4.43 -0.07
C VAL A 205 -7.15 -3.93 -1.21
N ILE A 206 -7.79 -3.45 -2.27
CA ILE A 206 -7.13 -2.94 -3.48
C ILE A 206 -7.66 -1.53 -3.76
N TYR A 207 -6.78 -0.57 -4.00
CA TYR A 207 -7.11 0.79 -4.41
C TYR A 207 -6.54 1.06 -5.80
N ASN A 208 -7.38 1.47 -6.75
CA ASN A 208 -6.91 1.94 -8.05
C ASN A 208 -6.59 3.43 -7.95
N MET A 209 -5.32 3.80 -8.13
CA MET A 209 -4.85 5.17 -7.90
C MET A 209 -5.35 6.15 -8.98
N THR A 210 -5.56 5.67 -10.21
CA THR A 210 -5.98 6.48 -11.35
C THR A 210 -7.50 6.68 -11.41
N SER A 211 -8.31 5.63 -11.18
CA SER A 211 -9.77 5.78 -11.07
C SER A 211 -10.24 6.17 -9.67
N GLN A 212 -9.33 6.20 -8.68
CA GLN A 212 -9.56 6.55 -7.28
C GLN A 212 -10.63 5.67 -6.58
N THR A 213 -10.82 4.45 -7.08
CA THR A 213 -11.84 3.50 -6.59
C THR A 213 -11.25 2.38 -5.75
N TRP A 214 -12.02 1.97 -4.74
CA TRP A 214 -11.71 0.85 -3.85
C TRP A 214 -12.34 -0.47 -4.30
N ARG A 215 -11.65 -1.58 -4.05
CA ARG A 215 -12.11 -2.97 -4.26
C ARG A 215 -11.70 -3.85 -3.08
N ASN A 216 -12.50 -4.89 -2.81
CA ASN A 216 -12.32 -5.78 -1.68
C ASN A 216 -12.44 -7.25 -2.09
N GLU A 217 -11.32 -7.96 -2.13
CA GLU A 217 -11.21 -9.36 -2.55
C GLU A 217 -11.27 -10.33 -1.36
N SER A 218 -12.07 -10.03 -0.33
CA SER A 218 -12.22 -10.85 0.89
C SER A 218 -12.59 -12.32 0.68
N GLN A 219 -13.16 -12.72 -0.46
CA GLN A 219 -13.43 -14.15 -0.73
C GLN A 219 -12.20 -14.86 -1.29
N VAL A 220 -11.50 -14.23 -2.24
CA VAL A 220 -10.21 -14.70 -2.80
C VAL A 220 -9.16 -14.82 -1.69
N ALA A 221 -9.12 -13.85 -0.78
CA ALA A 221 -8.27 -13.84 0.40
C ALA A 221 -8.34 -15.15 1.21
N LYS A 222 -9.52 -15.77 1.38
CA LYS A 222 -9.74 -16.97 2.22
C LYS A 222 -8.95 -18.21 1.78
N LYS A 223 -8.31 -18.20 0.61
CA LYS A 223 -7.35 -19.24 0.20
C LYS A 223 -6.09 -19.27 1.08
N VAL A 224 -5.79 -18.19 1.82
CA VAL A 224 -4.72 -18.16 2.84
C VAL A 224 -5.29 -18.48 4.22
N GLY A 225 -4.67 -19.44 4.91
CA GLY A 225 -5.13 -19.92 6.22
C GLY A 225 -6.21 -20.98 6.13
N ARG A 226 -6.88 -21.26 7.25
CA ARG A 226 -7.93 -22.28 7.38
C ARG A 226 -8.99 -21.82 8.40
N GLY A 227 -10.10 -22.55 8.46
CA GLY A 227 -11.14 -22.32 9.47
C GLY A 227 -11.84 -20.95 9.36
N PRO A 228 -12.45 -20.45 10.45
CA PRO A 228 -13.19 -19.19 10.45
C PRO A 228 -12.27 -17.95 10.30
N ASN A 229 -10.98 -18.09 10.60
CA ASN A 229 -10.03 -16.99 10.66
C ASN A 229 -9.19 -16.83 9.36
N ALA A 230 -9.50 -17.61 8.32
CA ALA A 230 -8.85 -17.55 7.02
C ALA A 230 -8.98 -16.16 6.35
N GLY A 231 -7.99 -15.81 5.52
CA GLY A 231 -7.98 -14.59 4.72
C GLY A 231 -7.22 -13.41 5.32
N ASN A 232 -6.22 -13.64 6.16
CA ASN A 232 -5.40 -12.59 6.77
C ASN A 232 -3.89 -12.89 6.62
N HIS A 233 -3.10 -11.85 6.36
CA HIS A 233 -1.64 -11.91 6.21
C HIS A 233 -0.98 -10.72 6.96
N ALA A 234 -1.05 -10.74 8.28
CA ALA A 234 -0.49 -9.70 9.13
C ALA A 234 1.04 -9.81 9.27
N ARG A 235 1.72 -8.69 9.51
CA ARG A 235 3.15 -8.57 9.88
C ARG A 235 4.14 -9.14 8.86
N GLY A 236 3.68 -9.47 7.66
CA GLY A 236 4.50 -9.91 6.53
C GLY A 236 4.86 -8.75 5.62
N ASN A 237 5.34 -9.10 4.43
CA ASN A 237 5.62 -8.16 3.35
C ASN A 237 4.82 -8.54 2.10
N ALA A 238 4.67 -7.59 1.19
CA ALA A 238 4.28 -7.89 -0.17
C ALA A 238 5.17 -7.17 -1.20
N VAL A 239 5.41 -7.81 -2.35
CA VAL A 239 6.24 -7.27 -3.43
C VAL A 239 5.55 -7.43 -4.78
N CYS A 240 5.80 -6.50 -5.69
CA CYS A 240 5.24 -6.49 -7.04
C CYS A 240 6.23 -7.11 -8.05
N LEU A 241 5.73 -8.01 -8.89
CA LEU A 241 6.40 -8.54 -10.08
C LEU A 241 5.61 -8.02 -11.31
N PRO A 242 5.88 -6.79 -11.78
CA PRO A 242 4.93 -6.04 -12.62
C PRO A 242 4.69 -6.61 -14.02
N GLU A 243 5.61 -7.42 -14.57
CA GLU A 243 5.51 -7.95 -15.94
C GLU A 243 4.99 -9.41 -16.00
N MET A 244 4.75 -10.04 -14.84
CA MET A 244 4.31 -11.43 -14.74
C MET A 244 2.78 -11.55 -14.62
N GLY A 245 2.27 -12.79 -14.61
CA GLY A 245 0.85 -13.07 -14.42
C GLY A 245 0.02 -13.00 -15.71
N THR A 246 -1.29 -13.18 -15.55
CA THR A 246 -2.22 -13.26 -16.68
C THR A 246 -2.20 -11.95 -17.47
N GLN A 247 -1.89 -12.04 -18.77
CA GLN A 247 -1.76 -10.88 -19.67
C GLN A 247 -0.65 -9.88 -19.26
N GLY A 248 0.33 -10.30 -18.46
CA GLY A 248 1.43 -9.43 -18.00
C GLY A 248 0.96 -8.27 -17.08
N LYS A 249 -0.19 -8.43 -16.42
CA LYS A 249 -0.80 -7.39 -15.58
C LYS A 249 -0.15 -7.23 -14.20
N GLY A 250 0.79 -8.09 -13.86
CA GLY A 250 1.56 -8.09 -12.62
C GLY A 250 1.07 -9.12 -11.61
N ILE A 251 2.01 -9.59 -10.79
CA ILE A 251 1.74 -10.47 -9.64
C ILE A 251 2.14 -9.74 -8.36
N VAL A 252 1.31 -9.83 -7.32
CA VAL A 252 1.65 -9.41 -5.96
C VAL A 252 1.99 -10.65 -5.13
N VAL A 253 3.25 -10.79 -4.72
CA VAL A 253 3.71 -11.89 -3.87
C VAL A 253 3.65 -11.47 -2.40
N PHE A 254 3.12 -12.34 -1.54
CA PHE A 254 3.03 -12.17 -0.09
C PHE A 254 4.01 -13.11 0.60
N ILE A 255 4.79 -12.60 1.56
CA ILE A 255 5.95 -13.33 2.08
C ILE A 255 6.23 -13.06 3.57
N GLY A 256 6.52 -14.15 4.30
CA GLY A 256 6.65 -14.14 5.76
C GLY A 256 5.41 -13.64 6.49
N GLY A 257 5.59 -13.06 7.67
CA GLY A 257 4.49 -12.58 8.49
C GLY A 257 3.79 -13.71 9.23
N GLY A 258 2.50 -13.54 9.44
CA GLY A 258 1.65 -14.47 10.16
C GLY A 258 0.18 -14.32 9.82
N ARG A 259 -0.59 -15.31 10.22
CA ARG A 259 -2.06 -15.39 10.09
C ARG A 259 -2.64 -15.73 11.47
N PRO A 260 -3.90 -15.36 11.76
CA PRO A 260 -4.54 -15.75 13.02
C PRO A 260 -4.55 -17.27 13.21
N ASP A 261 -4.34 -17.70 14.45
CA ASP A 261 -4.56 -19.08 14.86
C ASP A 261 -6.04 -19.49 14.70
N ASN A 262 -6.32 -20.78 14.67
CA ASN A 262 -7.67 -21.33 14.49
C ASN A 262 -8.54 -21.20 15.76
N SER A 263 -7.95 -20.99 16.95
CA SER A 263 -8.65 -20.90 18.24
C SER A 263 -8.88 -19.47 18.76
N ASP A 264 -7.92 -18.55 18.60
CA ASP A 264 -8.12 -17.11 18.85
C ASP A 264 -7.54 -16.26 17.71
N ALA A 265 -8.38 -15.42 17.08
CA ALA A 265 -8.01 -14.49 16.03
C ALA A 265 -7.12 -13.31 16.51
N ARG A 266 -6.77 -13.25 17.80
CA ARG A 266 -5.78 -12.33 18.39
C ARG A 266 -4.36 -12.90 18.44
N ASP A 267 -4.21 -14.22 18.41
CA ASP A 267 -2.89 -14.88 18.37
C ASP A 267 -2.53 -15.16 16.90
N ILE A 268 -1.27 -14.87 16.53
CA ILE A 268 -0.83 -14.81 15.12
C ILE A 268 0.29 -15.84 14.88
N GLU A 269 -0.05 -17.00 14.31
CA GLU A 269 0.93 -18.01 13.90
C GLU A 269 1.77 -17.52 12.70
N PRO A 270 3.10 -17.70 12.70
CA PRO A 270 3.94 -17.35 11.54
C PRO A 270 3.56 -18.13 10.28
N VAL A 271 3.60 -17.49 9.11
CA VAL A 271 3.43 -18.18 7.82
C VAL A 271 4.71 -18.97 7.49
N PRO A 272 4.62 -20.28 7.20
CA PRO A 272 5.77 -21.08 6.74
C PRO A 272 6.39 -20.50 5.46
N MET A 273 7.72 -20.42 5.41
CA MET A 273 8.45 -19.91 4.23
C MET A 273 8.58 -20.95 3.10
N ASP A 274 8.07 -22.17 3.31
CA ASP A 274 8.06 -23.27 2.33
C ASP A 274 7.02 -23.07 1.21
N THR A 275 6.06 -22.16 1.43
CA THR A 275 4.88 -21.93 0.61
C THR A 275 4.75 -20.44 0.34
N VAL A 276 4.79 -20.05 -0.94
CA VAL A 276 4.71 -18.66 -1.37
C VAL A 276 3.30 -18.39 -1.89
N TYR A 277 2.61 -17.39 -1.31
CA TYR A 277 1.27 -16.98 -1.74
C TYR A 277 1.35 -15.75 -2.64
N PHE A 278 0.53 -15.68 -3.68
CA PHE A 278 0.55 -14.56 -4.62
C PHE A 278 -0.77 -14.34 -5.35
N TYR A 279 -1.08 -13.07 -5.61
CA TYR A 279 -2.28 -12.61 -6.31
C TYR A 279 -1.92 -12.22 -7.74
N ASP A 280 -2.56 -12.84 -8.71
CA ASP A 280 -2.44 -12.46 -10.12
C ASP A 280 -3.46 -11.36 -10.45
N ILE A 281 -2.97 -10.19 -10.86
CA ILE A 281 -3.81 -9.03 -11.17
C ILE A 281 -4.65 -9.28 -12.44
N GLY A 282 -4.23 -10.19 -13.33
CA GLY A 282 -4.95 -10.46 -14.57
C GLY A 282 -6.17 -11.35 -14.40
N SER A 283 -6.06 -12.47 -13.66
CA SER A 283 -7.20 -13.32 -13.29
C SER A 283 -8.02 -12.75 -12.13
N ASN A 284 -7.40 -11.93 -11.27
CA ASN A 284 -7.91 -11.47 -9.98
C ASN A 284 -8.03 -12.56 -8.91
N ASP A 285 -7.24 -13.64 -9.03
CA ASP A 285 -7.26 -14.77 -8.11
C ASP A 285 -5.94 -14.95 -7.34
N LEU A 286 -6.02 -15.62 -6.20
CA LEU A 286 -4.90 -15.94 -5.32
C LEU A 286 -4.47 -17.40 -5.50
N TYR A 287 -3.16 -17.59 -5.57
CA TYR A 287 -2.49 -18.86 -5.81
C TYR A 287 -1.42 -19.11 -4.74
N SER A 288 -0.89 -20.32 -4.72
CA SER A 288 0.26 -20.71 -3.91
C SER A 288 1.22 -21.57 -4.72
N GLN A 289 2.50 -21.52 -4.37
CA GLN A 289 3.54 -22.39 -4.93
C GLN A 289 4.52 -22.78 -3.81
N LYS A 290 4.79 -24.08 -3.67
CA LYS A 290 5.85 -24.62 -2.81
C LYS A 290 7.24 -24.26 -3.30
N THR A 291 8.18 -24.16 -2.38
CA THR A 291 9.60 -23.90 -2.67
C THR A 291 10.41 -25.20 -2.73
N THR A 292 11.36 -25.27 -3.66
CA THR A 292 11.95 -26.55 -4.10
C THR A 292 13.05 -27.15 -3.20
N SER A 293 13.29 -26.63 -1.99
CA SER A 293 14.39 -27.14 -1.14
C SER A 293 14.32 -26.68 0.32
N GLU A 294 13.83 -27.55 1.20
CA GLU A 294 13.70 -27.34 2.65
C GLU A 294 15.00 -26.87 3.33
N ILE A 295 16.15 -27.41 2.92
CA ILE A 295 17.48 -27.09 3.51
C ILE A 295 17.83 -25.60 3.38
N SER A 296 17.33 -24.94 2.33
CA SER A 296 17.52 -23.50 2.09
C SER A 296 16.35 -22.63 2.57
N THR A 297 15.23 -23.23 2.98
CA THR A 297 14.03 -22.49 3.37
C THR A 297 14.28 -21.69 4.66
N PRO A 298 14.07 -20.36 4.67
CA PRO A 298 14.29 -19.54 5.86
C PRO A 298 13.32 -19.91 6.98
N VAL A 299 13.69 -19.69 8.24
CA VAL A 299 12.74 -19.82 9.36
C VAL A 299 11.58 -18.84 9.21
N ALA A 300 10.35 -19.29 9.51
CA ALA A 300 9.13 -18.48 9.52
C ALA A 300 9.26 -17.32 10.51
N ARG A 301 8.85 -16.12 10.09
CA ARG A 301 9.16 -14.87 10.82
C ARG A 301 8.20 -13.72 10.51
N GLN A 302 8.04 -12.82 11.48
CA GLN A 302 7.24 -11.60 11.37
C GLN A 302 8.15 -10.36 11.28
N TYR A 303 7.68 -9.24 10.74
CA TYR A 303 8.38 -7.94 10.74
C TYR A 303 9.81 -7.89 10.12
N ALA A 304 10.11 -8.84 9.24
CA ALA A 304 11.19 -8.73 8.27
C ALA A 304 10.90 -7.63 7.23
N CYS A 305 11.85 -7.31 6.36
CA CYS A 305 11.57 -6.55 5.14
C CYS A 305 11.65 -7.45 3.89
N ALA A 306 11.01 -7.05 2.80
CA ALA A 306 11.18 -7.66 1.48
C ALA A 306 11.26 -6.61 0.37
N VAL A 307 12.05 -6.87 -0.67
CA VAL A 307 12.03 -6.15 -1.95
C VAL A 307 12.13 -7.14 -3.11
N ALA A 308 11.66 -6.78 -4.30
CA ALA A 308 11.86 -7.55 -5.53
C ALA A 308 12.70 -6.75 -6.53
N ALA A 309 13.59 -7.44 -7.25
CA ALA A 309 14.35 -6.89 -8.36
C ALA A 309 14.24 -7.79 -9.59
N LYS A 310 14.14 -7.20 -10.78
CA LYS A 310 14.13 -7.91 -12.07
C LYS A 310 15.51 -7.85 -12.70
N SER A 311 16.07 -8.99 -13.08
CA SER A 311 17.34 -9.05 -13.81
C SER A 311 17.23 -8.31 -15.16
N SER A 312 18.24 -7.53 -15.56
CA SER A 312 18.24 -6.89 -16.89
C SER A 312 18.53 -7.87 -18.05
N SER A 313 19.21 -9.00 -17.79
CA SER A 313 19.58 -10.01 -18.78
C SER A 313 18.59 -11.18 -18.92
N THR A 314 17.70 -11.38 -17.94
CA THR A 314 16.80 -12.55 -17.87
C THR A 314 15.40 -12.14 -17.41
N PRO A 315 14.33 -12.87 -17.79
CA PRO A 315 12.97 -12.65 -17.29
C PRO A 315 12.79 -13.05 -15.81
N SER A 316 13.88 -13.33 -15.08
CA SER A 316 13.83 -13.72 -13.67
C SER A 316 13.68 -12.51 -12.76
N TYR A 317 12.99 -12.74 -11.64
CA TYR A 317 12.94 -11.83 -10.52
C TYR A 317 13.55 -12.53 -9.30
N GLU A 318 14.22 -11.75 -8.47
CA GLU A 318 14.74 -12.17 -7.18
C GLU A 318 14.08 -11.35 -6.06
N ILE A 319 13.49 -12.03 -5.09
CA ILE A 319 12.86 -11.42 -3.91
C ILE A 319 13.85 -11.52 -2.75
N PHE A 320 14.40 -10.39 -2.34
CA PHE A 320 15.34 -10.24 -1.24
C PHE A 320 14.57 -10.05 0.06
N PHE A 321 14.78 -10.94 1.03
CA PHE A 321 14.06 -11.00 2.29
C PHE A 321 15.06 -10.95 3.45
N PHE A 322 14.88 -10.05 4.42
CA PHE A 322 15.90 -9.75 5.42
C PHE A 322 15.35 -9.50 6.83
N GLY A 323 16.07 -10.00 7.83
CA GLY A 323 15.78 -9.77 9.25
C GLY A 323 14.49 -10.43 9.74
N GLY A 324 13.81 -9.79 10.69
CA GLY A 324 12.54 -10.20 11.27
C GLY A 324 12.61 -10.86 12.67
N ASP A 325 11.45 -10.94 13.32
CA ASP A 325 11.18 -11.71 14.53
C ASP A 325 11.11 -13.19 14.19
N GLY A 326 12.16 -13.94 14.51
CA GLY A 326 12.26 -15.39 14.30
C GLY A 326 13.68 -15.85 14.01
N GLU A 327 14.55 -14.98 13.49
CA GLU A 327 15.91 -15.33 13.09
C GLU A 327 16.97 -14.50 13.85
N LYS A 328 17.98 -15.16 14.41
CA LYS A 328 19.15 -14.54 15.04
C LYS A 328 20.41 -15.33 14.60
N PRO A 329 21.45 -14.71 14.01
CA PRO A 329 21.57 -13.31 13.56
C PRO A 329 20.59 -12.96 12.43
N ALA A 330 20.38 -11.66 12.16
CA ALA A 330 19.61 -11.24 10.99
C ALA A 330 20.36 -11.65 9.72
N THR A 331 19.70 -12.42 8.86
CA THR A 331 20.29 -12.99 7.64
C THR A 331 19.48 -12.56 6.41
N THR A 332 20.17 -12.44 5.28
CA THR A 332 19.59 -12.09 3.98
C THR A 332 19.32 -13.36 3.20
N HIS A 333 18.09 -13.53 2.72
CA HIS A 333 17.67 -14.66 1.90
C HIS A 333 17.12 -14.15 0.57
N VAL A 334 17.29 -14.94 -0.49
CA VAL A 334 16.85 -14.60 -1.84
C VAL A 334 15.96 -15.71 -2.36
N LEU A 335 14.71 -15.41 -2.68
CA LEU A 335 13.79 -16.31 -3.37
C LEU A 335 13.83 -16.00 -4.87
N THR A 336 14.17 -16.99 -5.69
CA THR A 336 14.15 -16.85 -7.15
C THR A 336 12.76 -17.09 -7.73
N ILE A 337 12.41 -16.33 -8.76
CA ILE A 337 11.22 -16.50 -9.60
C ILE A 337 11.71 -16.48 -11.06
N PRO A 338 11.33 -17.43 -11.94
CA PRO A 338 10.34 -18.51 -11.74
C PRO A 338 10.86 -19.73 -10.97
N GLY A 339 12.09 -19.72 -10.44
CA GLY A 339 12.70 -20.91 -9.82
C GLY A 339 12.06 -21.42 -8.52
N PHE A 340 11.28 -20.60 -7.81
CA PHE A 340 10.72 -20.85 -6.47
C PHE A 340 11.72 -21.49 -5.49
N ARG A 341 12.99 -21.05 -5.56
CA ARG A 341 14.07 -21.58 -4.74
C ARG A 341 14.65 -20.51 -3.84
N TRP A 342 14.81 -20.86 -2.56
CA TRP A 342 15.52 -20.05 -1.59
C TRP A 342 17.05 -20.21 -1.69
N PHE A 343 17.76 -19.10 -1.46
CA PHE A 343 19.20 -19.03 -1.35
C PHE A 343 19.58 -18.18 -0.14
N ASN A 344 20.42 -18.71 0.74
CA ASN A 344 20.96 -17.95 1.86
C ASN A 344 22.12 -17.07 1.35
N ALA A 345 21.92 -15.76 1.37
CA ALA A 345 22.93 -14.75 0.99
C ALA A 345 23.74 -14.24 2.20
N GLY A 346 23.48 -14.76 3.40
CA GLY A 346 24.24 -14.46 4.61
C GLY A 346 24.00 -13.05 5.14
N ASN A 347 24.99 -12.56 5.90
CA ASN A 347 25.02 -11.24 6.49
C ASN A 347 26.40 -10.56 6.29
N THR A 348 27.06 -10.90 5.17
CA THR A 348 28.39 -10.39 4.81
C THR A 348 28.40 -8.85 4.79
N GLY A 349 29.26 -8.24 5.62
CA GLY A 349 29.36 -6.78 5.77
C GLY A 349 28.29 -6.14 6.66
N ALA A 350 27.38 -6.90 7.26
CA ALA A 350 26.38 -6.38 8.19
C ALA A 350 27.00 -6.22 9.59
N ASP A 351 27.68 -5.10 9.84
CA ASP A 351 28.26 -4.71 11.13
C ASP A 351 27.36 -5.13 12.30
N ASN A 352 27.87 -6.04 13.14
CA ASN A 352 27.18 -6.64 14.29
C ASN A 352 25.73 -7.09 13.95
N PRO A 353 25.54 -8.26 13.29
CA PRO A 353 24.30 -8.66 12.62
C PRO A 353 23.21 -9.15 13.61
N GLN A 354 22.88 -8.29 14.56
CA GLN A 354 21.77 -8.45 15.51
C GLN A 354 20.44 -8.60 14.76
N THR A 355 19.43 -9.16 15.43
CA THR A 355 18.04 -9.11 14.96
C THR A 355 17.67 -7.69 14.52
N ARG A 356 17.13 -7.53 13.31
CA ARG A 356 16.57 -6.26 12.83
C ARG A 356 15.12 -6.49 12.44
N SER A 357 14.20 -5.89 13.19
CA SER A 357 12.76 -6.09 13.11
C SER A 357 12.01 -4.76 13.11
N ASN A 358 10.84 -4.72 12.47
CA ASN A 358 10.01 -3.51 12.30
C ASN A 358 10.75 -2.37 11.57
N HIS A 359 11.58 -2.79 10.60
CA HIS A 359 12.33 -1.96 9.67
C HIS A 359 11.66 -1.96 8.29
N ALA A 360 12.02 -1.00 7.44
CA ALA A 360 11.61 -1.00 6.04
C ALA A 360 12.82 -1.26 5.12
N CYS A 361 12.56 -1.79 3.93
CA CYS A 361 13.54 -1.86 2.84
C CYS A 361 12.92 -1.39 1.54
N VAL A 362 13.74 -0.81 0.67
CA VAL A 362 13.36 -0.37 -0.68
C VAL A 362 14.46 -0.76 -1.67
N VAL A 363 14.13 -0.92 -2.96
CA VAL A 363 15.14 -0.82 -4.02
C VAL A 363 15.42 0.67 -4.21
N GLY A 364 16.62 1.12 -3.82
CA GLY A 364 17.07 2.51 -3.95
C GLY A 364 17.46 2.88 -5.38
N GLY A 365 16.81 2.28 -6.38
CA GLY A 365 17.28 2.23 -7.76
C GLY A 365 18.28 1.10 -8.02
N LYS A 366 18.22 0.56 -9.24
CA LYS A 366 19.20 -0.37 -9.81
C LYS A 366 19.49 -1.57 -8.88
N ARG A 367 20.76 -1.89 -8.63
CA ARG A 367 21.21 -3.06 -7.85
C ARG A 367 21.28 -2.89 -6.32
N GLN A 368 20.78 -1.78 -5.76
CA GLN A 368 20.96 -1.48 -4.33
C GLN A 368 19.64 -1.52 -3.55
N MET A 369 19.55 -2.42 -2.56
CA MET A 369 18.50 -2.37 -1.54
C MET A 369 18.94 -1.45 -0.40
N ILE A 370 18.12 -0.49 0.01
CA ILE A 370 18.35 0.33 1.20
C ILE A 370 17.48 -0.22 2.32
N SER A 371 18.08 -0.55 3.46
CA SER A 371 17.40 -0.92 4.70
C SER A 371 17.43 0.25 5.68
N VAL A 372 16.27 0.54 6.29
CA VAL A 372 16.06 1.71 7.16
C VAL A 372 15.52 1.26 8.52
N GLY A 373 16.23 1.66 9.58
CA GLY A 373 15.84 1.48 10.98
C GLY A 373 15.69 0.02 11.40
N GLY A 374 14.70 -0.23 12.26
CA GLY A 374 14.49 -1.48 12.98
C GLY A 374 15.06 -1.47 14.40
N THR A 375 14.57 -2.41 15.18
CA THR A 375 15.00 -2.68 16.57
C THR A 375 15.46 -4.13 16.73
N GLN A 376 16.24 -4.37 17.79
CA GLN A 376 16.47 -5.72 18.29
C GLN A 376 15.20 -6.33 18.88
N VAL A 377 15.14 -7.66 18.93
CA VAL A 377 14.11 -8.42 19.66
C VAL A 377 14.64 -8.75 21.06
N VAL A 378 14.60 -7.73 21.93
CA VAL A 378 14.96 -7.77 23.37
C VAL A 378 13.89 -7.03 24.18
N GLY A 379 13.76 -7.39 25.46
CA GLY A 379 12.66 -6.92 26.32
C GLY A 379 12.85 -5.52 26.92
N GLY A 380 11.97 -5.16 27.85
CA GLY A 380 12.14 -4.02 28.78
C GLY A 380 12.22 -2.61 28.17
N GLY A 381 12.13 -2.46 26.85
CA GLY A 381 12.44 -1.21 26.14
C GLY A 381 13.94 -1.02 25.87
N GLU A 382 14.81 -1.94 26.29
CA GLU A 382 16.27 -1.92 26.06
C GLU A 382 16.61 -1.78 24.56
N GLN A 383 15.77 -2.38 23.72
CA GLN A 383 15.83 -2.35 22.26
C GLN A 383 15.93 -0.93 21.67
N TRP A 384 15.50 0.10 22.42
CA TRP A 384 15.51 1.53 22.04
C TRP A 384 16.64 2.35 22.67
N VAL A 385 17.32 1.82 23.69
CA VAL A 385 18.39 2.52 24.45
C VAL A 385 19.77 2.26 23.84
N GLY A 386 20.01 1.02 23.38
CA GLY A 386 21.28 0.65 22.73
C GLY A 386 21.45 1.30 21.36
N LYS A 387 22.59 1.96 21.14
CA LYS A 387 22.98 2.54 19.83
C LYS A 387 22.88 1.48 18.74
N ASP A 388 22.26 1.82 17.62
CA ASP A 388 22.24 0.95 16.45
C ASP A 388 23.67 0.73 15.93
N PRO A 389 24.10 -0.52 15.64
CA PRO A 389 25.40 -0.74 15.01
C PRO A 389 25.49 -0.14 13.60
N TRP A 390 24.36 0.18 12.96
CA TRP A 390 24.32 0.86 11.66
C TRP A 390 24.08 2.36 11.88
N VAL A 391 24.90 3.21 11.27
CA VAL A 391 24.83 4.66 11.48
C VAL A 391 23.52 5.22 10.94
N ASN A 392 22.84 6.06 11.74
CA ASN A 392 21.44 6.50 11.52
C ASN A 392 20.41 5.36 11.32
N GLY A 393 20.78 4.11 11.63
CA GLY A 393 19.98 2.92 11.35
C GLY A 393 19.86 2.58 9.87
N ILE A 394 20.66 3.19 8.99
CA ILE A 394 20.59 3.00 7.54
C ILE A 394 21.75 2.12 7.08
N LYS A 395 21.47 1.17 6.17
CA LYS A 395 22.52 0.43 5.47
C LYS A 395 22.08 -0.02 4.08
N VAL A 396 23.04 -0.19 3.18
CA VAL A 396 22.80 -0.55 1.77
C VAL A 396 23.24 -1.99 1.54
N PHE A 397 22.44 -2.79 0.86
CA PHE A 397 22.80 -4.13 0.40
C PHE A 397 22.98 -4.11 -1.11
N ASP A 398 24.16 -4.53 -1.56
CA ASP A 398 24.41 -4.77 -2.97
C ASP A 398 23.79 -6.11 -3.36
N MET A 399 22.70 -6.04 -4.13
CA MET A 399 21.88 -7.21 -4.49
C MET A 399 22.58 -8.13 -5.50
N VAL A 400 23.67 -7.70 -6.15
CA VAL A 400 24.48 -8.51 -7.09
C VAL A 400 25.65 -9.17 -6.37
N ASP A 401 26.42 -8.37 -5.61
CA ASP A 401 27.61 -8.85 -4.88
C ASP A 401 27.26 -9.62 -3.59
N LEU A 402 26.00 -9.56 -3.16
CA LEU A 402 25.44 -10.09 -1.92
C LEU A 402 26.16 -9.62 -0.65
N LYS A 403 26.39 -8.30 -0.56
CA LYS A 403 27.16 -7.67 0.52
C LYS A 403 26.50 -6.40 1.03
N TRP A 404 26.44 -6.27 2.35
CA TRP A 404 26.08 -5.04 3.03
C TRP A 404 27.25 -4.05 3.00
N ARG A 405 26.93 -2.78 2.76
CA ARG A 405 27.81 -1.64 2.51
C ARG A 405 27.26 -0.41 3.23
N ASN A 406 28.11 0.57 3.52
CA ASN A 406 27.69 1.84 4.12
C ASN A 406 27.45 2.95 3.08
N ASP A 407 27.85 2.74 1.83
CA ASP A 407 27.72 3.67 0.70
C ASP A 407 26.56 3.32 -0.24
N TYR A 408 25.79 4.35 -0.60
CA TYR A 408 24.83 4.36 -1.69
C TYR A 408 25.47 5.00 -2.94
N LYS A 409 25.12 4.48 -4.12
CA LYS A 409 25.72 4.82 -5.42
C LYS A 409 24.65 5.05 -6.48
N SER A 410 24.30 6.31 -6.76
CA SER A 410 23.37 6.65 -7.84
C SER A 410 23.94 6.20 -9.20
N GLY A 411 25.27 6.27 -9.35
CA GLY A 411 26.04 5.75 -10.48
C GLY A 411 26.23 4.22 -10.55
N ALA A 412 25.55 3.42 -9.72
CA ALA A 412 25.68 1.95 -9.78
C ALA A 412 25.26 1.36 -11.15
N PRO A 413 25.71 0.13 -11.49
CA PRO A 413 25.13 -0.67 -12.56
C PRO A 413 23.71 -1.14 -12.22
N ASP A 414 22.95 -1.51 -13.26
CA ASP A 414 21.63 -2.13 -13.13
C ASP A 414 21.67 -3.50 -12.43
N TYR A 415 20.49 -4.00 -12.03
CA TYR A 415 20.38 -5.25 -11.30
C TYR A 415 20.48 -6.47 -12.22
N GLU A 416 21.23 -7.46 -11.75
CA GLU A 416 21.52 -8.71 -12.43
C GLU A 416 21.47 -9.86 -11.42
N SER A 417 20.91 -11.01 -11.77
CA SER A 417 20.83 -12.13 -10.82
C SER A 417 22.23 -12.52 -10.27
N PRO A 418 22.40 -12.73 -8.95
CA PRO A 418 23.66 -13.14 -8.34
C PRO A 418 24.32 -14.35 -8.99
N ALA A 419 25.66 -14.41 -8.92
CA ALA A 419 26.44 -15.49 -9.53
C ALA A 419 25.98 -16.91 -9.11
N MET A 420 25.57 -17.10 -7.86
CA MET A 420 25.04 -18.37 -7.36
C MET A 420 23.68 -18.75 -7.95
N ILE A 421 22.84 -17.76 -8.26
CA ILE A 421 21.51 -17.94 -8.87
C ILE A 421 21.64 -18.18 -10.38
N LYS A 422 22.49 -17.40 -11.06
CA LYS A 422 22.86 -17.64 -12.46
C LYS A 422 23.46 -19.03 -12.65
N LYS A 423 24.35 -19.45 -11.76
CA LYS A 423 24.88 -20.83 -11.77
C LYS A 423 23.74 -21.86 -11.68
N TRP A 424 22.82 -21.71 -10.73
CA TRP A 424 21.72 -22.67 -10.54
C TRP A 424 20.80 -22.78 -11.77
N TYR A 425 20.42 -21.66 -12.40
CA TYR A 425 19.67 -21.69 -13.66
C TYR A 425 20.50 -22.28 -14.82
N ASN A 426 21.80 -21.96 -14.93
CA ASN A 426 22.68 -22.51 -15.97
C ASN A 426 22.93 -24.03 -15.82
N GLU A 427 22.75 -24.58 -14.62
CA GLU A 427 22.76 -26.03 -14.36
C GLU A 427 21.44 -26.72 -14.78
N GLY A 428 20.50 -25.98 -15.40
CA GLY A 428 19.24 -26.50 -15.94
C GLY A 428 18.11 -26.66 -14.91
N ASN A 429 18.29 -26.14 -13.69
CA ASN A 429 17.30 -26.26 -12.62
C ASN A 429 16.10 -25.32 -12.84
N VAL A 430 14.92 -25.78 -12.43
CA VAL A 430 13.62 -25.10 -12.56
C VAL A 430 12.76 -25.33 -11.30
N ALA A 431 11.62 -24.64 -11.19
CA ALA A 431 10.65 -24.92 -10.13
C ALA A 431 9.94 -26.27 -10.31
N GLU A 432 9.65 -26.93 -9.19
CA GLU A 432 8.70 -28.05 -9.10
C GLU A 432 7.29 -27.47 -8.94
N TRP A 433 6.56 -27.37 -10.05
CA TRP A 433 5.28 -26.65 -10.10
C TRP A 433 4.13 -27.41 -9.43
N ASP A 434 3.41 -26.76 -8.51
CA ASP A 434 2.21 -27.30 -7.85
C ASP A 434 1.04 -27.48 -8.86
N SER A 435 1.04 -26.75 -9.98
CA SER A 435 0.14 -26.96 -11.12
C SER A 435 0.63 -26.25 -12.40
N ASP A 436 0.21 -26.74 -13.57
CA ASP A 436 0.43 -26.02 -14.84
C ASP A 436 -0.26 -24.64 -14.87
N ALA A 437 -1.39 -24.48 -14.16
CA ALA A 437 -2.06 -23.18 -14.03
C ALA A 437 -1.15 -22.14 -13.35
N VAL A 438 -0.43 -22.53 -12.30
CA VAL A 438 0.56 -21.67 -11.64
C VAL A 438 1.77 -21.42 -12.54
N LYS A 439 2.34 -22.48 -13.14
CA LYS A 439 3.47 -22.39 -14.08
C LYS A 439 3.23 -21.38 -15.20
N ASN A 440 2.03 -21.40 -15.78
CA ASN A 440 1.63 -20.51 -16.88
C ASN A 440 1.59 -19.01 -16.50
N LEU A 441 1.54 -18.66 -15.20
CA LEU A 441 1.63 -17.27 -14.72
C LEU A 441 3.06 -16.72 -14.74
N PHE A 442 4.06 -17.61 -14.79
CA PHE A 442 5.49 -17.26 -14.70
C PHE A 442 6.29 -17.63 -15.96
N THR A 443 5.74 -18.44 -16.87
CA THR A 443 6.23 -18.54 -18.23
C THR A 443 5.95 -17.22 -18.96
N VAL A 444 6.98 -16.42 -19.20
CA VAL A 444 6.89 -15.35 -20.20
C VAL A 444 6.57 -16.01 -21.54
N ALA A 445 5.40 -15.70 -22.09
CA ALA A 445 5.06 -16.14 -23.44
C ALA A 445 6.12 -15.56 -24.40
N GLU A 446 6.76 -16.42 -25.21
CA GLU A 446 7.63 -15.95 -26.27
C GLU A 446 6.83 -14.97 -27.14
N ALA A 447 7.32 -13.75 -27.28
CA ALA A 447 6.72 -12.79 -28.19
C ALA A 447 6.81 -13.39 -29.59
N THR A 448 5.66 -13.76 -30.17
CA THR A 448 5.59 -14.48 -31.45
C THR A 448 6.51 -13.81 -32.45
N PRO A 449 7.51 -14.51 -33.02
CA PRO A 449 8.50 -13.88 -33.87
C PRO A 449 7.77 -13.15 -35.00
N PRO A 450 8.13 -11.88 -35.29
CA PRO A 450 7.35 -11.05 -36.19
C PRO A 450 7.27 -11.74 -37.56
N SER A 451 6.06 -12.08 -37.97
CA SER A 451 5.80 -12.74 -39.25
C SER A 451 6.51 -11.98 -40.38
N PRO A 452 7.15 -12.69 -41.34
CA PRO A 452 7.89 -12.03 -42.42
C PRO A 452 6.99 -11.01 -43.14
N PRO A 453 7.55 -9.86 -43.57
CA PRO A 453 6.78 -8.64 -43.82
C PRO A 453 5.72 -8.81 -44.90
N GLY A 454 4.48 -9.04 -44.44
CA GLY A 454 3.29 -8.98 -45.29
C GLY A 454 3.03 -7.56 -45.80
N PRO A 455 2.34 -7.41 -46.95
CA PRO A 455 2.14 -6.11 -47.58
C PRO A 455 1.44 -5.10 -46.67
N ASN A 456 1.90 -3.84 -46.74
CA ASN A 456 1.66 -2.80 -45.75
C ASN A 456 0.18 -2.53 -45.41
N VAL A 457 -0.29 -3.10 -44.30
CA VAL A 457 -1.64 -2.85 -43.73
C VAL A 457 -1.87 -1.37 -43.39
N GLY A 458 -0.80 -0.59 -43.19
CA GLY A 458 -0.85 0.87 -43.03
C GLY A 458 -1.53 1.62 -44.19
N ALA A 459 -1.63 1.03 -45.38
CA ALA A 459 -2.38 1.60 -46.51
C ALA A 459 -3.91 1.48 -46.40
N ILE A 460 -4.42 0.59 -45.54
CA ILE A 460 -5.87 0.31 -45.41
C ILE A 460 -6.44 0.92 -44.11
N ALA A 461 -5.68 0.90 -43.01
CA ALA A 461 -6.12 1.51 -41.75
C ALA A 461 -6.30 3.04 -41.84
N GLY A 462 -5.50 3.73 -42.67
CA GLY A 462 -5.58 5.19 -42.83
C GLY A 462 -6.86 5.70 -43.52
N GLY A 463 -7.55 4.86 -44.29
CA GLY A 463 -8.74 5.28 -45.04
C GLY A 463 -10.01 5.47 -44.19
N VAL A 464 -10.14 4.72 -43.09
CA VAL A 464 -11.38 4.66 -42.31
C VAL A 464 -11.60 5.93 -41.48
N ALA A 465 -10.56 6.42 -40.79
CA ALA A 465 -10.67 7.58 -39.90
C ALA A 465 -10.96 8.90 -40.66
N ALA A 466 -10.35 9.09 -41.84
CA ALA A 466 -10.60 10.25 -42.69
C ALA A 466 -12.01 10.20 -43.33
N GLY A 467 -12.47 9.01 -43.72
CA GLY A 467 -13.78 8.82 -44.35
C GLY A 467 -14.95 9.29 -43.48
N TRP A 468 -14.96 8.93 -42.18
CA TRP A 468 -16.03 9.32 -41.27
C TRP A 468 -16.20 10.84 -41.12
N ILE A 469 -15.10 11.59 -41.02
CA ILE A 469 -15.14 13.05 -40.82
C ILE A 469 -15.72 13.77 -42.06
N VAL A 470 -15.38 13.29 -43.26
CA VAL A 470 -15.96 13.84 -44.50
C VAL A 470 -17.44 13.45 -44.62
N LEU A 471 -17.82 12.24 -44.22
CA LEU A 471 -19.18 11.74 -44.36
C LEU A 471 -20.15 12.38 -43.36
N THR A 472 -19.74 12.65 -42.11
CA THR A 472 -20.55 13.45 -41.17
C THR A 472 -20.70 14.89 -41.65
N ALA A 473 -19.61 15.56 -42.06
CA ALA A 473 -19.68 16.93 -42.57
C ALA A 473 -20.59 17.08 -43.81
N LEU A 474 -20.61 16.07 -44.69
CA LEU A 474 -21.54 16.03 -45.83
C LEU A 474 -22.99 15.81 -45.39
N VAL A 475 -23.25 14.93 -44.42
CA VAL A 475 -24.61 14.71 -43.88
C VAL A 475 -25.14 15.95 -43.17
N ASP A 476 -24.34 16.57 -42.29
CA ASP A 476 -24.71 17.80 -41.57
C ASP A 476 -24.93 18.97 -42.54
N GLY A 477 -24.09 19.10 -43.56
CA GLY A 477 -24.28 20.07 -44.64
C GLY A 477 -25.58 19.83 -45.42
N LEU A 478 -25.93 18.56 -45.71
CA LEU A 478 -27.17 18.21 -46.40
C LEU A 478 -28.41 18.45 -45.52
N VAL A 479 -28.32 18.19 -44.21
CA VAL A 479 -29.39 18.46 -43.23
C VAL A 479 -29.59 19.97 -43.06
N PHE A 480 -28.50 20.74 -42.95
CA PHE A 480 -28.56 22.21 -42.90
C PHE A 480 -29.19 22.78 -44.17
N TRP A 481 -28.75 22.33 -45.35
CA TRP A 481 -29.33 22.78 -46.64
C TRP A 481 -30.81 22.40 -46.78
N CYS A 482 -31.19 21.17 -46.42
CA CYS A 482 -32.59 20.74 -46.40
C CYS A 482 -33.45 21.59 -45.46
N ASN A 483 -32.95 21.93 -44.27
CA ASN A 483 -33.64 22.81 -43.32
C ASN A 483 -33.70 24.27 -43.81
N GLN A 484 -32.66 24.78 -44.45
CA GLN A 484 -32.65 26.10 -45.08
C GLN A 484 -33.66 26.16 -46.24
N ARG A 485 -33.75 25.11 -47.07
CA ARG A 485 -34.69 24.99 -48.19
C ARG A 485 -36.14 24.79 -47.73
N ARG A 486 -36.36 24.12 -46.58
CA ARG A 486 -37.66 24.06 -45.89
C ARG A 486 -38.07 25.44 -45.32
N ARG A 487 -37.14 26.18 -44.69
CA ARG A 487 -37.41 27.54 -44.20
C ARG A 487 -37.69 28.53 -45.34
N GLY A 488 -36.99 28.40 -46.48
CA GLY A 488 -37.30 29.16 -47.70
C GLY A 488 -38.74 28.95 -48.21
N ARG A 489 -39.24 27.71 -48.17
CA ARG A 489 -40.64 27.38 -48.54
C ARG A 489 -41.67 27.74 -47.47
N ALA A 490 -41.27 27.91 -46.20
CA ALA A 490 -42.15 28.43 -45.15
C ALA A 490 -42.43 29.94 -45.31
N GLY A 491 -41.48 30.71 -45.87
CA GLY A 491 -41.67 32.14 -46.15
C GLY A 491 -42.70 32.44 -47.24
N GLU A 492 -43.00 31.47 -48.10
CA GLU A 492 -44.00 31.58 -49.17
C GLU A 492 -45.42 31.31 -48.66
N ALA A 493 -45.57 30.48 -47.62
CA ALA A 493 -46.84 30.25 -46.92
C ALA A 493 -47.21 31.39 -45.93
N ALA A 494 -46.24 32.20 -45.49
CA ALA A 494 -46.50 33.37 -44.65
C ALA A 494 -47.16 34.53 -45.44
N ARG A 495 -46.81 34.68 -46.72
CA ARG A 495 -47.34 35.74 -47.60
C ARG A 495 -48.80 35.56 -48.04
N LEU A 496 -49.46 34.48 -47.61
CA LEU A 496 -50.89 34.25 -47.83
C LEU A 496 -51.69 34.37 -46.51
N ARG A 497 -51.14 35.07 -45.51
CA ARG A 497 -51.78 35.30 -44.21
C ARG A 497 -51.85 36.76 -43.76
N ASP A 498 -51.03 37.66 -44.29
CA ASP A 498 -51.16 39.11 -44.05
C ASP A 498 -52.39 39.69 -44.82
N ASP A 499 -52.71 39.15 -46.00
CA ASP A 499 -53.86 39.56 -46.84
C ASP A 499 -55.25 39.24 -46.24
N GLN A 500 -55.32 38.69 -45.02
CA GLN A 500 -56.56 38.51 -44.25
C GLN A 500 -56.44 39.03 -42.80
N ALA A 501 -55.52 39.97 -42.54
CA ALA A 501 -55.30 40.58 -41.23
C ALA A 501 -55.82 42.03 -41.12
N GLU A 502 -56.43 42.59 -42.18
CA GLU A 502 -57.33 43.75 -42.07
C GLU A 502 -58.78 43.31 -41.79
N GLU A 503 -59.58 44.22 -41.23
CA GLU A 503 -61.04 44.08 -41.00
C GLU A 503 -61.49 42.99 -39.99
N GLY A 504 -61.15 43.15 -38.69
CA GLY A 504 -61.55 42.19 -37.64
C GLY A 504 -61.46 42.64 -36.18
N ALA A 505 -61.85 43.89 -35.86
CA ALA A 505 -61.71 44.45 -34.50
C ALA A 505 -62.98 44.39 -33.62
N ARG A 506 -62.79 44.61 -32.30
CA ARG A 506 -63.75 45.07 -31.25
C ARG A 506 -64.58 44.03 -30.44
N TRP A 507 -64.55 44.21 -29.10
CA TRP A 507 -65.57 43.86 -28.08
C TRP A 507 -65.88 42.35 -27.83
N ASP A 508 -66.28 41.84 -26.65
CA ASP A 508 -66.20 42.32 -25.25
C ASP A 508 -66.46 41.15 -24.23
N CYS A 509 -66.20 41.40 -22.94
CA CYS A 509 -66.85 40.91 -21.69
C CYS A 509 -67.30 39.43 -21.41
N ASP A 510 -66.78 38.93 -20.26
CA ASP A 510 -67.54 38.40 -19.08
C ASP A 510 -67.84 36.88 -18.86
N SER A 511 -67.92 36.52 -17.57
CA SER A 511 -68.43 35.28 -16.92
C SER A 511 -67.64 33.95 -17.05
N SER A 512 -67.85 32.91 -16.20
CA SER A 512 -67.64 32.75 -14.73
C SER A 512 -68.34 31.46 -14.23
N ALA A 513 -67.66 30.49 -13.56
CA ALA A 513 -68.32 29.45 -12.72
C ALA A 513 -67.37 28.56 -11.86
N THR A 514 -67.42 28.77 -10.53
CA THR A 514 -67.36 27.82 -9.37
C THR A 514 -66.73 26.41 -9.37
N LEU A 515 -66.15 26.06 -8.20
CA LEU A 515 -65.67 24.72 -7.76
C LEU A 515 -66.79 23.79 -7.21
N VAL A 516 -66.50 22.48 -7.11
CA VAL A 516 -67.04 21.53 -6.10
C VAL A 516 -65.90 20.57 -5.62
N ASN A 517 -66.04 19.93 -4.45
CA ASN A 517 -65.01 19.17 -3.72
C ASN A 517 -65.62 17.94 -2.98
N ALA A 518 -64.97 16.75 -2.95
CA ALA A 518 -65.18 15.69 -1.93
C ALA A 518 -64.25 14.42 -2.06
N GLY A 519 -63.71 13.94 -0.92
CA GLY A 519 -63.87 12.55 -0.41
C GLY A 519 -63.01 11.35 -0.93
N PRO A 520 -62.30 10.60 -0.04
CA PRO A 520 -61.71 9.26 -0.29
C PRO A 520 -62.59 8.08 0.25
N PRO A 521 -62.25 6.79 0.00
CA PRO A 521 -61.72 5.93 1.10
C PRO A 521 -60.87 4.66 0.72
N ALA A 522 -60.26 4.07 1.77
CA ALA A 522 -60.04 2.63 2.11
C ALA A 522 -59.48 1.54 1.13
N GLU A 523 -58.28 1.02 1.48
CA GLU A 523 -57.99 -0.30 2.11
C GLU A 523 -58.30 -1.70 1.48
N VAL A 524 -57.45 -2.69 1.86
CA VAL A 524 -57.57 -4.18 1.86
C VAL A 524 -57.59 -4.99 0.53
N TYR A 525 -56.56 -5.84 0.32
CA TYR A 525 -56.72 -7.29 0.08
C TYR A 525 -55.45 -8.12 0.38
N THR A 526 -55.59 -9.40 0.75
CA THR A 526 -54.51 -10.33 1.18
C THR A 526 -54.81 -11.81 0.88
N MET A 527 -53.85 -12.71 1.14
CA MET A 527 -53.97 -14.20 1.24
C MET A 527 -54.17 -14.98 -0.10
N PRO A 528 -53.93 -16.33 -0.17
CA PRO A 528 -53.80 -17.31 0.92
C PRO A 528 -52.61 -18.32 0.85
N THR A 529 -52.57 -19.20 1.85
CA THR A 529 -51.74 -20.43 2.01
C THR A 529 -52.51 -21.69 1.53
N GLU A 530 -52.03 -22.94 1.53
CA GLU A 530 -50.80 -23.54 2.10
C GLU A 530 -50.07 -24.49 1.09
N LEU A 531 -49.83 -25.82 1.20
CA LEU A 531 -50.17 -26.85 2.20
C LEU A 531 -49.12 -28.00 2.31
N HIS A 532 -48.88 -28.43 3.56
CA HIS A 532 -48.23 -29.66 4.08
C HIS A 532 -47.68 -30.76 3.15
N ASN A 533 -46.51 -31.30 3.54
CA ASN A 533 -46.40 -32.68 4.05
C ASN A 533 -45.09 -32.92 4.83
N GLY A 534 -45.10 -33.83 5.81
CA GLY A 534 -43.94 -34.16 6.66
C GLY A 534 -43.96 -35.60 7.18
N VAL A 535 -42.84 -36.05 7.76
CA VAL A 535 -42.66 -37.37 8.42
C VAL A 535 -41.69 -37.21 9.60
N ASP A 536 -41.98 -37.88 10.72
CA ASP A 536 -41.26 -37.75 12.00
C ASP A 536 -40.21 -38.84 12.27
N LEU A 537 -39.02 -38.42 12.74
CA LEU A 537 -38.22 -39.02 13.85
C LEU A 537 -37.73 -40.49 13.70
N PRO A 538 -36.97 -41.10 14.65
CA PRO A 538 -36.34 -40.57 15.87
C PRO A 538 -34.83 -40.93 16.06
N HIS A 539 -34.22 -40.37 17.13
CA HIS A 539 -32.95 -40.80 17.80
C HIS A 539 -31.66 -40.76 16.94
N GLU A 540 -30.43 -40.76 17.49
CA GLU A 540 -29.94 -40.97 18.87
C GLU A 540 -28.68 -40.09 19.16
N LEU A 541 -28.34 -39.84 20.43
CA LEU A 541 -27.14 -39.07 20.84
C LEU A 541 -26.28 -39.84 21.85
N PRO A 542 -24.99 -40.13 21.54
CA PRO A 542 -24.04 -40.64 22.52
C PRO A 542 -23.28 -39.49 23.20
N ALA A 543 -23.59 -39.24 24.48
CA ALA A 543 -22.73 -38.43 25.35
C ALA A 543 -21.61 -39.31 25.96
N ASN A 544 -20.42 -38.75 26.17
CA ASN A 544 -19.36 -39.40 26.97
C ASN A 544 -18.44 -38.33 27.64
N PRO A 545 -17.67 -38.68 28.70
CA PRO A 545 -17.53 -37.80 29.86
C PRO A 545 -16.16 -37.09 30.02
N PRO A 546 -16.06 -36.09 30.91
CA PRO A 546 -14.79 -35.43 31.24
C PRO A 546 -13.88 -36.30 32.14
N GLY A 547 -12.65 -36.55 31.67
CA GLY A 547 -11.59 -37.17 32.49
C GLY A 547 -10.87 -36.17 33.39
N LYS A 548 -10.36 -36.64 34.54
CA LYS A 548 -9.57 -35.84 35.51
C LYS A 548 -8.20 -36.45 35.79
N GLY A 549 -7.16 -35.61 35.70
CA GLY A 549 -6.10 -35.53 36.72
C GLY A 549 -4.85 -36.40 36.58
N HIS A 550 -3.71 -35.77 36.92
CA HIS A 550 -2.37 -36.31 37.19
C HIS A 550 -1.63 -36.91 35.97
N TYR A 551 -0.39 -36.55 35.68
CA TYR A 551 0.63 -35.85 36.49
C TYR A 551 0.98 -34.43 36.01
#